data_AF-A0A0Z8VBG3-F1
#
_entry.id   AF-A0A0Z8VBG3-F1
#
_cell.length_a   1.000
_cell.length_b   1.000
_cell.length_c   1.000
_cell.angle_alpha   90.00
_cell.angle_beta   90.00
_cell.angle_gamma   90.00
#
_symmetry.space_group_name_H-M   'P 1'
#
loop_
_entity.id
_entity.type
_entity.pdbx_description
1 polymer ?
#
loop_
_entity_poly.entity_id
_entity_poly.type
_entity_poly.pdbx_seq_one_letter_code
_entity_poly.pdbx_strand_id
1 'polypeptide(L)' 'MKIKLFYQRHSQFIKDFETEVNDFMSTVEVIDVKYTEATAGHFEQLGTNTGLLVLYK' A
#
# COMPACT_ATOMS: atom_id res chain seq x y z
N MET A 1 -5.71 14.58 12.19
CA MET A 1 -5.47 13.84 10.95
C MET A 1 -4.20 13.04 11.10
N LYS A 2 -4.25 11.77 10.72
CA LYS A 2 -3.16 10.81 10.83
C LYS A 2 -2.90 10.18 9.47
N ILE A 3 -1.69 9.68 9.27
CA ILE A 3 -1.28 9.03 8.03
C ILE A 3 -0.90 7.59 8.35
N LYS A 4 -1.37 6.66 7.53
CA LYS A 4 -0.94 5.26 7.53
C LYS A 4 -0.34 4.95 6.16
N LEU A 5 0.87 4.40 6.15
CA LEU A 5 1.56 3.95 4.95
C LEU A 5 1.48 2.42 4.87
N PHE A 6 1.19 1.93 3.68
CA PHE A 6 1.18 0.52 3.33
C PHE A 6 2.11 0.30 2.14
N TYR A 7 2.89 -0.77 2.20
CA TYR A 7 3.76 -1.20 1.10
C TYR A 7 3.52 -2.68 0.84
N GLN A 8 3.22 -3.03 -0.40
CA GLN A 8 3.13 -4.43 -0.78
C GLN A 8 4.52 -5.05 -0.67
N ARG A 9 4.66 -6.11 0.12
CA ARG A 9 5.94 -6.82 0.24
C ARG A 9 6.14 -7.70 -1.00
N HIS A 10 7.39 -7.86 -1.42
CA HIS A 10 7.76 -8.64 -2.62
C HIS A 10 7.18 -10.06 -2.64
N SER A 11 7.01 -10.71 -1.49
CA SER A 11 6.47 -12.06 -1.36
C SER A 11 5.02 -12.13 -0.87
N GLN A 12 4.33 -11.00 -0.76
CA GLN A 12 2.95 -10.94 -0.27
C GLN A 12 1.98 -11.14 -1.44
N PHE A 13 1.00 -12.04 -1.28
CA PHE A 13 -0.10 -12.14 -2.24
C PHE A 13 -0.89 -10.83 -2.24
N ILE A 14 -1.24 -10.34 -3.43
CA ILE A 14 -1.99 -9.08 -3.59
C ILE A 14 -3.25 -9.07 -2.72
N LYS A 15 -3.97 -10.19 -2.67
CA LYS A 15 -5.18 -10.34 -1.85
C LYS A 15 -4.94 -10.08 -0.36
N ASP A 16 -3.80 -10.54 0.18
CA ASP A 16 -3.47 -10.34 1.59
C ASP A 16 -3.17 -8.87 1.88
N PHE A 17 -2.49 -8.20 0.94
CA PHE A 17 -2.23 -6.76 1.02
C PHE A 17 -3.52 -5.94 0.96
N GLU A 18 -4.40 -6.24 -0.01
CA GLU A 18 -5.70 -5.59 -0.14
C GLU A 18 -6.56 -5.79 1.11
N THR A 19 -6.54 -7.00 1.68
CA THR A 19 -7.27 -7.32 2.92
C THR A 19 -6.76 -6.48 4.08
N GLU A 20 -5.44 -6.41 4.29
CA GLU A 20 -4.84 -5.57 5.35
C GLU A 20 -5.24 -4.10 5.23
N VAL A 21 -5.20 -3.55 4.02
CA VAL A 21 -5.55 -2.16 3.75
C VAL A 21 -7.04 -1.92 4.00
N ASN A 22 -7.90 -2.81 3.51
CA ASN A 22 -9.35 -2.70 3.67
C ASN A 22 -9.78 -2.85 5.13
N ASP A 23 -9.19 -3.81 5.86
CA ASP A 23 -9.45 -4.01 7.28
C ASP A 23 -9.11 -2.74 8.06
N PHE A 24 -7.97 -2.10 7.78
CA PHE A 24 -7.63 -0.83 8.41
C PHE A 24 -8.63 0.28 8.06
N MET A 25 -8.93 0.48 6.78
CA MET A 25 -9.84 1.54 6.32
C MET A 25 -11.27 1.36 6.86
N SER A 26 -11.68 0.14 7.19
CA SER A 26 -12.99 -0.13 7.81
C SER A 26 -13.12 0.40 9.24
N THR A 27 -12.00 0.65 9.92
CA THR A 27 -11.96 1.05 11.34
C THR A 27 -11.82 2.56 11.56
N VAL A 28 -11.58 3.33 10.49
CA VAL A 28 -11.26 4.76 10.58
C VAL A 28 -12.09 5.57 9.59
N GLU A 29 -12.27 6.85 9.89
CA GLU A 29 -12.84 7.79 8.91
C GLU A 29 -11.75 8.19 7.90
N VAL A 30 -11.77 7.53 6.74
CA VAL A 30 -10.85 7.81 5.63
C VAL A 30 -11.17 9.17 5.01
N ILE A 31 -10.14 10.01 4.87
CA ILE A 31 -10.21 11.33 4.26
C ILE A 31 -9.71 11.28 2.82
N ASP A 32 -8.57 10.61 2.58
CA ASP A 32 -7.93 10.51 1.26
C ASP A 32 -7.06 9.26 1.17
N VAL A 33 -6.91 8.73 -0.04
CA VAL A 33 -6.03 7.59 -0.33
C VAL A 33 -5.19 7.92 -1.56
N LYS A 34 -3.87 7.86 -1.41
CA LYS A 34 -2.92 8.08 -2.52
C LYS A 34 -2.21 6.78 -2.87
N TYR A 35 -2.12 6.51 -4.16
CA TYR A 35 -1.41 5.39 -4.74
C TYR A 35 -0.07 5.83 -5.31
N THR A 36 0.95 5.02 -5.11
CA THR A 36 2.24 5.16 -5.78
C THR A 36 2.76 3.80 -6.18
N GLU A 37 3.40 3.76 -7.34
CA GLU A 37 4.05 2.57 -7.86
C GLU A 37 5.44 2.96 -8.33
N ALA A 38 6.45 2.19 -7.92
CA ALA A 38 7.83 2.44 -8.30
C ALA A 38 8.44 1.14 -8.82
N THR A 39 8.89 1.14 -10.06
CA THR A 39 9.75 0.07 -10.58
C THR A 39 11.13 0.21 -9.97
N ALA A 40 11.64 -0.85 -9.36
CA ALA A 40 12.95 -0.85 -8.71
C ALA A 40 13.67 -2.17 -9.00
N GLY A 41 14.99 -2.12 -9.19
CA GLY A 41 15.80 -3.31 -9.40
C GLY A 41 16.95 -3.11 -10.39
N HIS A 42 17.67 -4.20 -10.67
CA HIS A 42 18.69 -4.24 -11.72
C HIS A 42 18.12 -4.84 -13.01
N PHE A 43 18.82 -4.66 -14.12
CA PHE A 43 18.39 -5.03 -15.47
C PHE A 43 17.76 -6.44 -15.57
N GLU A 44 18.23 -7.41 -14.80
CA GLU A 44 17.71 -8.79 -14.79
C GLU A 44 16.68 -9.09 -13.68
N GLN A 45 16.51 -8.18 -12.72
CA GLN A 45 15.61 -8.32 -11.57
C GLN A 45 14.86 -7.01 -11.33
N LEU A 46 14.06 -6.61 -12.31
CA LEU A 46 13.12 -5.51 -12.15
C LEU A 46 11.88 -6.02 -11.39
N GLY A 47 11.62 -5.40 -10.25
CA GLY A 47 10.40 -5.57 -9.48
C GLY A 47 9.60 -4.28 -9.44
N THR A 48 8.38 -4.38 -8.92
CA THR A 48 7.53 -3.22 -8.71
C THR A 48 7.15 -3.12 -7.24
N ASN A 49 7.31 -1.92 -6.68
CA ASN A 49 6.93 -1.59 -5.32
C ASN A 49 5.62 -0.81 -5.34
N THR A 50 4.57 -1.42 -4.79
CA THR A 50 3.26 -0.79 -4.64
C THR A 50 3.15 -0.16 -3.26
N GLY A 51 2.78 1.12 -3.20
CA GLY A 51 2.58 1.87 -1.97
C GLY A 51 1.22 2.54 -1.92
N LEU A 52 0.60 2.53 -0.74
CA LEU A 52 -0.63 3.27 -0.44
C LEU A 52 -0.42 4.17 0.77
N LEU A 53 -0.89 5.41 0.67
CA LEU A 53 -0.97 6.35 1.76
C LEU A 53 -2.44 6.60 2.07
N VAL A 54 -2.86 6.28 3.29
CA VAL A 54 -4.21 6.56 3.79
C VAL A 54 -4.16 7.71 4.78
N LEU A 55 -4.85 8.81 4.47
CA LEU A 55 -5.11 9.92 5.36
C LEU A 55 -6.45 9.69 6.07
N TYR A 56 -6.46 9.78 7.39
CA TYR A 56 -7.66 9.49 8.20
C TYR A 56 -7.78 10.43 9.41
N LYS A 57 -8.98 10.52 10.00
CA LYS A 57 -9.20 11.33 11.21
C LYS A 57 -8.65 10.68 12.48
#